data_AF-A0A8S3FK91-F1
#
_entry.id   AF-A0A8S3FK91-F1
#
_cell.length_a   1.000
_cell.length_b   1.000
_cell.length_c   1.000
_cell.angle_alpha   90.00
_cell.angle_beta   90.00
_cell.angle_gamma   90.00
#
_symmetry.space_group_name_H-M   'P 1'
#
loop_
_entity.id
_entity.type
_entity.pdbx_description
1 polymer ?
#
loop_
_entity_poly.entity_id
_entity_poly.type
_entity_poly.pdbx_seq_one_letter_code
_entity_poly.pdbx_strand_id
1 'polypeptide(L)'
;MEGICLVLDYARHLTFYLNELNGYPLLIRLLLGLQQYSEMIYIFDMLFQADQFDLLLSTISNMNDERLNTALFDYIKRHHPNDEHTFTSISMNLHMHHELAMMYRDAGEKLLKTLPSNQPYSSAEMSITLQSLLQYYSDAADTFYLADCCRQSEQC
;
A
#
# COMPACT_ATOMS: atom_id res chain seq x y z
N MET A 1 7.48 -17.97 -27.01
CA MET A 1 6.95 -17.34 -25.78
C MET A 1 6.11 -18.29 -24.91
N GLU A 2 6.04 -19.60 -25.20
CA GLU A 2 5.23 -20.57 -24.43
C GLU A 2 5.86 -21.01 -23.09
N GLY A 3 7.19 -20.94 -22.96
CA GLY A 3 7.90 -21.47 -21.79
C GLY A 3 7.58 -20.74 -20.48
N ILE A 4 7.45 -19.41 -20.51
CA ILE A 4 7.16 -18.60 -19.31
C ILE A 4 5.73 -18.85 -18.83
N CYS A 5 4.76 -18.95 -19.75
CA CYS A 5 3.38 -19.27 -19.40
C CYS A 5 3.27 -20.63 -18.71
N LEU A 6 3.99 -21.64 -19.20
CA LEU A 6 4.04 -22.97 -18.56
C LEU A 6 4.63 -22.89 -17.15
N VAL A 7 5.74 -22.17 -16.97
CA VAL A 7 6.35 -21.99 -15.64
C VAL A 7 5.40 -21.30 -14.68
N LEU A 8 4.69 -20.27 -15.13
CA LEU A 8 3.70 -19.56 -14.31
C LEU A 8 2.50 -20.45 -13.95
N ASP A 9 2.02 -21.29 -14.87
CA ASP A 9 0.95 -22.26 -14.58
C ASP A 9 1.38 -23.30 -13.54
N TYR A 10 2.59 -23.86 -13.67
CA TYR A 10 3.14 -24.77 -12.66
C TYR A 10 3.34 -24.07 -11.31
N ALA A 11 3.85 -22.84 -11.31
CA ALA A 11 4.01 -22.04 -10.11
C ALA A 11 2.65 -21.78 -9.45
N ARG A 12 1.60 -21.52 -10.23
CA ARG A 12 0.23 -21.35 -9.73
C ARG A 12 -0.27 -22.63 -9.06
N HIS A 13 -0.15 -23.79 -9.70
CA HIS A 13 -0.52 -25.05 -9.05
C HIS A 13 0.24 -25.29 -7.74
N LEU A 14 1.56 -25.06 -7.77
CA LEU A 14 2.41 -25.21 -6.59
C LEU A 14 1.99 -24.26 -5.46
N THR A 15 1.56 -23.03 -5.77
CA THR A 15 1.09 -22.09 -4.76
C THR A 15 -0.19 -22.54 -4.06
N PHE A 16 -1.14 -23.13 -4.79
CA PHE A 16 -2.34 -23.70 -4.18
C PHE A 16 -1.99 -24.85 -3.22
N TYR A 17 -1.10 -25.77 -3.61
CA TYR A 17 -0.63 -26.84 -2.74
C TYR A 17 0.11 -26.31 -1.50
N LEU A 18 0.97 -25.30 -1.66
CA LEU A 18 1.69 -24.69 -0.53
C LEU A 18 0.74 -23.97 0.42
N ASN A 19 -0.32 -23.35 -0.10
CA ASN A 19 -1.33 -22.68 0.72
C ASN A 19 -2.08 -23.68 1.61
N GLU A 20 -2.48 -24.84 1.08
CA GLU A 20 -3.11 -25.91 1.86
C GLU A 20 -2.20 -26.45 3.00
N LEU A 21 -0.88 -26.39 2.79
CA LEU A 21 0.12 -26.81 3.75
C LEU A 21 0.56 -25.70 4.71
N ASN A 22 -0.03 -24.50 4.64
CA ASN A 22 0.41 -23.31 5.40
C ASN A 22 1.90 -22.95 5.18
N GLY A 23 2.43 -23.24 4.00
CA GLY A 23 3.83 -23.03 3.62
C GLY A 23 4.15 -21.61 3.19
N TYR A 24 3.75 -20.59 3.96
CA TYR A 24 3.89 -19.16 3.59
C TYR A 24 5.33 -18.69 3.29
N PRO A 25 6.37 -19.11 4.03
CA PRO A 25 7.75 -18.75 3.69
C PRO A 25 8.19 -19.27 2.31
N LEU A 26 7.68 -20.43 1.90
CA LEU A 26 7.97 -21.02 0.58
C LEU A 26 7.22 -20.28 -0.52
N LEU A 27 5.98 -19.84 -0.28
CA LEU A 27 5.23 -18.97 -1.18
C LEU A 27 5.97 -17.66 -1.44
N ILE A 28 6.44 -17.00 -0.38
CA ILE A 28 7.22 -15.76 -0.49
C ILE A 28 8.51 -16.01 -1.28
N ARG A 29 9.22 -17.11 -1.01
CA ARG A 29 10.44 -17.45 -1.76
C ARG A 29 10.17 -17.74 -3.23
N LEU A 30 9.04 -18.37 -3.56
CA LEU A 30 8.62 -18.61 -4.94
C LEU A 30 8.33 -17.29 -5.67
N LEU A 31 7.59 -16.39 -5.02
CA LEU A 31 7.28 -15.06 -5.53
C LEU A 31 8.55 -14.27 -5.82
N LEU A 32 9.47 -14.21 -4.86
CA LEU A 32 10.75 -13.51 -4.99
C LEU A 32 11.69 -14.15 -6.00
N GLY A 33 11.60 -15.46 -6.20
CA GLY A 33 12.43 -16.19 -7.17
C GLY A 33 11.99 -16.00 -8.62
N LEU A 34 10.68 -15.85 -8.87
CA LEU A 34 10.14 -15.67 -10.22
C LEU A 34 10.12 -14.20 -10.65
N GLN A 35 9.96 -13.26 -9.70
CA GLN A 35 9.92 -11.81 -9.93
C GLN A 35 8.85 -11.34 -10.94
N GLN A 36 7.86 -12.19 -11.23
CA GLN A 36 6.71 -11.88 -12.09
C GLN A 36 5.52 -11.42 -11.23
N TYR A 37 5.72 -10.34 -10.48
CA TYR A 37 4.78 -9.89 -9.45
C TYR A 37 3.39 -9.55 -9.99
N SER A 38 3.29 -9.05 -11.22
CA SER A 38 2.01 -8.73 -11.87
C SER A 38 1.17 -9.96 -12.21
N GLU A 39 1.81 -11.06 -12.58
CA GLU A 39 1.13 -12.32 -12.93
C GLU A 39 0.84 -13.17 -11.67
N MET A 40 1.56 -12.90 -10.57
CA MET A 40 1.49 -13.66 -9.32
C MET A 40 0.72 -12.94 -8.20
N ILE A 41 -0.15 -11.98 -8.55
CA ILE A 41 -0.96 -11.21 -7.59
C ILE A 41 -1.76 -12.12 -6.64
N TYR A 42 -2.18 -13.29 -7.11
CA TYR A 42 -2.91 -14.27 -6.30
C TYR A 42 -2.15 -14.72 -5.03
N ILE A 43 -0.81 -14.62 -5.00
CA ILE A 43 -0.03 -14.89 -3.77
C ILE A 43 -0.27 -13.80 -2.73
N PHE A 44 -0.43 -12.54 -3.14
CA PHE A 44 -0.79 -11.44 -2.24
C PHE A 44 -2.17 -11.67 -1.64
N ASP A 45 -3.15 -12.08 -2.46
CA ASP A 45 -4.50 -12.42 -1.98
C ASP A 45 -4.45 -13.53 -0.91
N MET A 46 -3.69 -14.60 -1.16
CA MET A 46 -3.56 -15.72 -0.20
C MET A 46 -2.88 -15.28 1.11
N LEU A 47 -1.80 -14.50 1.02
CA LEU A 47 -1.09 -13.99 2.20
C LEU A 47 -1.95 -13.03 3.02
N PHE A 48 -2.75 -12.20 2.34
CA PHE A 48 -3.67 -11.27 2.99
C PHE A 48 -4.80 -12.04 3.70
N GLN A 49 -5.41 -13.02 3.05
CA GLN A 49 -6.47 -13.86 3.64
C GLN A 49 -5.99 -14.69 4.84
N ALA A 50 -4.70 -15.02 4.89
CA ALA A 50 -4.10 -15.81 5.96
C ALA A 50 -3.53 -14.97 7.12
N ASP A 51 -3.71 -13.65 7.11
CA ASP A 51 -3.06 -12.72 8.05
C ASP A 51 -1.52 -12.89 8.12
N GLN A 52 -0.89 -13.32 7.01
CA GLN A 52 0.57 -13.54 6.90
C GLN A 52 1.28 -12.45 6.11
N PHE A 53 0.63 -11.30 5.93
CA PHE A 53 1.18 -10.21 5.14
C PHE A 53 2.42 -9.57 5.79
N ASP A 54 2.50 -9.56 7.12
CA ASP A 54 3.67 -9.05 7.87
C ASP A 54 4.94 -9.88 7.58
N LEU A 55 4.79 -11.18 7.33
CA LEU A 55 5.91 -12.05 6.95
C LEU A 55 6.49 -11.65 5.59
N LEU A 56 5.61 -11.27 4.65
CA LEU A 56 6.03 -10.74 3.36
C LEU A 56 6.78 -9.41 3.56
N LEU A 57 6.19 -8.46 4.30
CA LEU A 57 6.78 -7.14 4.56
C LEU A 57 8.17 -7.22 5.22
N SER A 58 8.32 -8.06 6.24
CA SER A 58 9.61 -8.27 6.91
C SER A 58 10.67 -8.92 6.03
N THR A 59 10.26 -9.75 5.06
CA THR A 59 11.20 -10.37 4.12
C THR A 59 11.67 -9.37 3.07
N ILE A 60 10.78 -8.51 2.59
CA ILE A 60 11.04 -7.60 1.46
C ILE A 60 11.67 -6.28 1.89
N SER A 61 11.49 -5.85 3.15
CA SER A 61 12.12 -4.64 3.69
C SER A 61 13.65 -4.67 3.59
N ASN A 62 14.25 -5.85 3.55
CA ASN A 62 15.69 -6.04 3.36
C ASN A 62 16.13 -6.09 1.88
N MET A 63 15.18 -6.26 0.96
CA MET A 63 15.47 -6.55 -0.46
C MET A 63 15.41 -5.32 -1.37
N ASN A 64 14.81 -4.21 -0.94
CA ASN A 64 14.70 -2.94 -1.69
C ASN A 64 14.40 -3.12 -3.20
N ASP A 65 13.46 -4.01 -3.54
CA ASP A 65 13.07 -4.27 -4.93
C ASP A 65 11.92 -3.33 -5.34
N GLU A 66 12.24 -2.31 -6.14
CA GLU A 66 11.28 -1.32 -6.63
C GLU A 66 10.10 -1.94 -7.41
N ARG A 67 10.33 -3.05 -8.13
CA ARG A 67 9.27 -3.70 -8.92
C ARG A 67 8.25 -4.38 -8.02
N LEU A 68 8.72 -4.99 -6.95
CA LEU A 68 7.87 -5.60 -5.93
C LEU A 68 7.09 -4.55 -5.17
N ASN A 69 7.75 -3.46 -4.77
CA ASN A 69 7.11 -2.34 -4.07
C ASN A 69 6.00 -1.73 -4.92
N THR A 70 6.26 -1.50 -6.22
CA THR A 70 5.26 -1.00 -7.16
C THR A 70 4.08 -1.96 -7.32
N ALA A 71 4.34 -3.27 -7.46
CA ALA A 71 3.29 -4.27 -7.60
C ALA A 71 2.42 -4.42 -6.33
N LEU A 72 3.05 -4.36 -5.16
CA LEU A 72 2.37 -4.38 -3.86
C LEU A 72 1.49 -3.15 -3.68
N PHE A 73 2.02 -1.98 -4.04
CA PHE A 73 1.28 -0.73 -3.99
C PHE A 73 0.04 -0.78 -4.87
N ASP A 74 0.21 -1.23 -6.12
CA ASP A 74 -0.89 -1.40 -7.07
C ASP A 74 -1.94 -2.40 -6.57
N TYR A 75 -1.50 -3.47 -5.91
CA TYR A 75 -2.39 -4.45 -5.28
C TYR A 75 -3.24 -3.81 -4.17
N ILE A 76 -2.62 -3.13 -3.19
CA ILE A 76 -3.34 -2.51 -2.06
C ILE A 76 -4.32 -1.45 -2.57
N LYS A 77 -3.90 -0.62 -3.52
CA LYS A 77 -4.75 0.44 -4.09
C LYS A 77 -6.00 -0.13 -4.79
N ARG A 78 -5.91 -1.32 -5.39
CA ARG A 78 -7.03 -1.96 -6.10
C ARG A 78 -7.92 -2.78 -5.19
N HIS A 79 -7.34 -3.53 -4.26
CA HIS A 79 -8.06 -4.50 -3.43
C HIS A 79 -8.49 -3.92 -2.08
N HIS A 80 -7.77 -2.93 -1.54
CA HIS A 80 -7.97 -2.34 -0.22
C HIS A 80 -7.94 -0.80 -0.23
N PRO A 81 -8.75 -0.12 -1.06
CA PRO A 81 -8.70 1.34 -1.19
C PRO A 81 -9.15 2.10 0.07
N ASN A 82 -9.85 1.45 1.01
CA ASN A 82 -10.38 2.08 2.22
C ASN A 82 -9.59 1.74 3.49
N ASP A 83 -8.64 0.79 3.44
CA ASP A 83 -7.87 0.38 4.62
C ASP A 83 -6.62 1.26 4.79
N GLU A 84 -6.83 2.53 5.17
CA GLU A 84 -5.75 3.50 5.39
C GLU A 84 -4.65 2.99 6.33
N HIS A 85 -5.01 2.19 7.35
CA HIS A 85 -4.07 1.58 8.30
C HIS A 85 -3.11 0.57 7.66
N THR A 86 -3.62 -0.29 6.77
CA THR A 86 -2.75 -1.25 6.07
C THR A 86 -1.84 -0.53 5.09
N PHE A 87 -2.39 0.46 4.37
CA PHE A 87 -1.63 1.26 3.43
C PHE A 87 -0.51 2.06 4.11
N THR A 88 -0.78 2.70 5.25
CA THR A 88 0.24 3.42 6.04
C THR A 88 1.34 2.49 6.51
N SER A 89 0.98 1.36 7.13
CA SER A 89 1.95 0.38 7.61
C SER A 89 2.86 -0.15 6.49
N ILE A 90 2.26 -0.48 5.34
CA ILE A 90 2.99 -1.03 4.21
C ILE A 90 3.89 0.04 3.58
N SER A 91 3.37 1.25 3.39
CA SER A 91 4.14 2.34 2.79
C SER A 91 5.32 2.77 3.66
N MET A 92 5.17 2.77 4.98
CA MET A 92 6.29 3.00 5.91
C MET A 92 7.33 1.87 5.84
N ASN A 93 6.91 0.61 5.84
CA ASN A 93 7.82 -0.54 5.78
C ASN A 93 8.59 -0.63 4.45
N LEU A 94 8.00 -0.14 3.37
CA LEU A 94 8.58 -0.17 2.03
C LEU A 94 9.33 1.11 1.63
N HIS A 95 9.46 2.08 2.55
CA HIS A 95 10.03 3.40 2.29
C HIS A 95 9.34 4.15 1.13
N MET A 96 8.06 3.85 0.88
CA MET A 96 7.22 4.51 -0.14
C MET A 96 6.65 5.81 0.42
N HIS A 97 7.55 6.67 0.91
CA HIS A 97 7.20 7.89 1.63
C HIS A 97 6.50 8.91 0.71
N HIS A 98 6.88 8.96 -0.58
CA HIS A 98 6.27 9.86 -1.55
C HIS A 98 4.81 9.46 -1.86
N GLU A 99 4.54 8.18 -2.08
CA GLU A 99 3.19 7.67 -2.34
C GLU A 99 2.29 7.83 -1.11
N LEU A 100 2.84 7.61 0.09
CA LEU A 100 2.13 7.83 1.34
C LEU A 100 1.73 9.29 1.53
N ALA A 101 2.67 10.21 1.27
CA ALA A 101 2.43 11.64 1.35
C ALA A 101 1.37 12.11 0.35
N MET A 102 1.40 11.58 -0.88
CA MET A 102 0.34 11.85 -1.87
C MET A 102 -1.03 11.36 -1.41
N MET A 103 -1.12 10.17 -0.79
CA MET A 103 -2.39 9.66 -0.26
C MET A 103 -2.96 10.61 0.80
N TYR A 104 -2.14 11.05 1.77
CA TYR A 104 -2.58 11.99 2.80
C TYR A 104 -3.03 13.32 2.21
N ARG A 105 -2.30 13.85 1.23
CA ARG A 105 -2.68 15.08 0.53
C ARG A 105 -4.01 14.93 -0.22
N ASP A 106 -4.19 13.84 -0.93
CA ASP A 106 -5.44 13.56 -1.67
C ASP A 106 -6.63 13.37 -0.73
N ALA A 107 -6.42 12.75 0.44
CA ALA A 107 -7.44 12.62 1.49
C ALA A 107 -7.83 14.01 2.05
N GLY A 108 -6.85 14.85 2.36
CA GLY A 108 -7.05 16.23 2.79
C GLY A 108 -7.78 17.08 1.73
N GLU A 109 -7.43 16.94 0.44
CA GLU A 109 -8.06 17.66 -0.66
C GLU A 109 -9.52 17.22 -0.87
N LYS A 110 -9.80 15.91 -0.77
CA LYS A 110 -11.18 15.40 -0.80
C LYS A 110 -11.99 15.98 0.36
N LEU A 111 -11.45 15.99 1.57
CA LEU A 111 -12.13 16.54 2.74
C LEU A 111 -12.38 18.05 2.58
N LEU A 112 -11.41 18.80 2.05
CA LEU A 112 -11.56 20.22 1.72
C LEU A 112 -12.68 20.47 0.69
N LYS A 113 -12.76 19.65 -0.37
CA LYS A 113 -13.85 19.73 -1.37
C LYS A 113 -15.23 19.41 -0.79
N THR A 114 -15.29 18.57 0.25
CA THR A 114 -16.55 18.25 0.93
C THR A 114 -17.04 19.33 1.90
N LEU A 115 -16.28 20.40 2.14
CA LEU A 115 -16.70 21.58 2.90
C LEU A 115 -17.38 22.62 1.97
N PRO A 116 -18.72 22.61 1.78
CA PRO A 116 -19.43 23.71 1.16
C PRO A 116 -19.24 25.00 1.96
N SER A 117 -18.85 26.06 1.24
CA SER A 117 -18.74 27.44 1.75
C SER A 117 -20.04 28.02 2.34
N ASN A 118 -21.17 27.29 2.31
CA ASN A 118 -22.50 27.84 2.54
C ASN A 118 -23.45 26.92 3.34
N GLN A 119 -22.96 25.87 4.01
CA GLN A 119 -23.80 25.05 4.89
C GLN A 119 -23.73 25.50 6.37
N PRO A 120 -24.84 25.38 7.12
CA PRO A 120 -24.87 25.67 8.55
C PRO A 120 -24.24 24.51 9.32
N TYR A 121 -22.92 24.44 9.34
CA TYR A 121 -22.22 23.51 10.23
C TYR A 121 -22.49 23.90 11.68
N SER A 122 -22.71 22.90 12.54
CA SER A 122 -22.57 23.11 13.97
C SER A 122 -21.12 23.52 14.26
N SER A 123 -20.89 24.51 15.13
CA SER A 123 -19.55 24.99 15.48
C SER A 123 -18.60 23.87 15.89
N ALA A 124 -19.12 22.76 16.44
CA ALA A 124 -18.33 21.60 16.83
C ALA A 124 -17.93 20.70 15.65
N GLU A 125 -18.82 20.48 14.68
CA GLU A 125 -18.54 19.64 13.51
C GLU A 125 -17.50 20.27 12.60
N MET A 126 -17.56 21.60 12.46
CA MET A 126 -16.57 22.37 11.69
C MET A 126 -15.19 22.31 12.36
N SER A 127 -15.12 22.38 13.69
CA SER A 127 -13.84 22.26 14.40
C SER A 127 -13.20 20.88 14.26
N ILE A 128 -14.01 19.81 14.27
CA ILE A 128 -13.51 18.44 14.12
C ILE A 128 -13.00 18.22 12.69
N THR A 129 -13.74 18.69 11.68
CA THR A 129 -13.31 18.58 10.27
C THR A 129 -12.07 19.43 9.97
N LEU A 130 -11.94 20.61 10.56
CA LEU A 130 -10.71 21.41 10.45
C LEU A 130 -9.52 20.74 11.14
N GLN A 131 -9.72 20.10 12.29
CA GLN A 131 -8.68 19.33 12.98
C GLN A 131 -8.22 18.13 12.15
N SER A 132 -9.15 17.36 11.58
CA SER A 132 -8.78 16.24 10.71
C SER A 132 -8.10 16.71 9.43
N LEU A 133 -8.55 17.82 8.83
CA LEU A 133 -7.89 18.43 7.69
C LEU A 133 -6.45 18.81 8.03
N LEU A 134 -6.24 19.51 9.14
CA LEU A 134 -4.91 19.88 9.61
C LEU A 134 -4.02 18.65 9.81
N GLN A 135 -4.57 17.58 10.39
CA GLN A 135 -3.84 16.34 10.61
C GLN A 135 -3.42 15.65 9.30
N TYR A 136 -4.30 15.60 8.30
CA TYR A 136 -3.94 15.05 6.99
C TYR A 136 -2.82 15.84 6.30
N TYR A 137 -2.84 17.18 6.37
CA TYR A 137 -1.79 18.00 5.77
C TYR A 137 -0.48 17.95 6.58
N SER A 138 -0.53 17.85 7.92
CA SER A 138 0.68 17.67 8.73
C SER A 138 1.35 16.32 8.44
N ASP A 139 0.56 15.25 8.39
CA ASP A 139 1.06 13.91 8.09
C ASP A 139 1.62 13.84 6.66
N ALA A 140 1.00 14.55 5.69
CA ALA A 140 1.53 14.70 4.34
C ALA A 140 2.86 15.47 4.33
N ALA A 141 2.97 16.59 5.06
CA ALA A 141 4.18 17.40 5.09
C ALA A 141 5.38 16.64 5.66
N ASP A 142 5.18 15.92 6.78
CA ASP A 142 6.20 15.10 7.42
C ASP A 142 6.64 13.93 6.53
N THR A 143 5.69 13.26 5.86
CA THR A 143 6.01 12.15 4.96
C THR A 143 6.67 12.62 3.65
N PHE A 144 6.30 13.78 3.10
CA PHE A 144 7.03 14.39 1.96
C PHE A 144 8.46 14.77 2.34
N TYR A 145 8.67 15.21 3.57
CA TYR A 145 10.01 15.49 4.07
C TYR A 145 10.85 14.21 4.17
N LEU A 146 10.28 13.10 4.67
CA LEU A 146 10.93 11.78 4.66
C LEU A 146 11.22 11.25 3.24
N ALA A 147 10.48 11.71 2.23
CA ALA A 147 10.67 11.39 0.82
C ALA A 147 11.67 12.32 0.10
N ASP A 148 12.40 13.18 0.80
CA ASP A 148 13.29 14.22 0.25
C ASP A 148 12.57 15.22 -0.71
N CYS A 149 11.24 15.33 -0.61
CA CYS A 149 10.39 16.17 -1.46
C CYS A 149 10.06 17.52 -0.80
N CYS A 150 11.08 18.29 -0.42
CA CYS A 150 10.93 19.53 0.39
C CYS A 150 9.96 20.55 -0.20
N ARG A 151 9.91 20.71 -1.53
CA ARG A 151 8.99 21.66 -2.19
C ARG A 151 7.52 21.32 -2.00
N GLN A 152 7.19 20.03 -1.96
CA GLN A 152 5.82 19.56 -1.75
C GLN A 152 5.46 19.57 -0.27
N SER A 153 6.43 19.30 0.61
CA SER A 153 6.30 19.47 2.06
C SER A 153 5.94 20.92 2.42
N GLU A 154 6.64 21.91 1.86
CA GLU A 154 6.37 23.34 2.09
C GLU A 154 5.02 23.83 1.52
N GLN A 155 4.42 23.09 0.58
CA GLN A 155 3.14 23.43 -0.03
C GLN A 155 1.93 22.88 0.73
N CYS A 156 2.14 21.89 1.61
CA CYS A 156 1.10 21.30 2.45
C CYS A 156 0.83 22.19 3.67
#